data_AF-X1VLY0-F1
#
_entry.id   AF-X1VLY0-F1
#
_cell.length_a   1.000
_cell.length_b   1.000
_cell.length_c   1.000
_cell.angle_alpha   90.00
_cell.angle_beta   90.00
_cell.angle_gamma   90.00
#
_symmetry.space_group_name_H-M   'P 1'
#
loop_
_entity.id
_entity.type
_entity.pdbx_description
1 polymer ?
#
loop_
_entity_poly.entity_id
_entity_poly.type
_entity_poly.pdbx_seq_one_letter_code
_entity_poly.pdbx_strand_id
1 'polypeptide(L)'
;LDNIVVLAEHDFLEGDRIYMNDILISQKSGVFSQMLFHRNGSMLYLFLSGDTMNLNVNVRDVLYIYSTDNGLTWSPLIKLTNNYMYQWVNDLNVCGRDTIFLFYRHRYGTVSPSYDMKYLVIDSTGIIVSPTTLIPGVSYREPSAVQIDDSVKGEFRP
;
A
#
# COMPACT_ATOMS: atom_id res chain seq x y z
N LEU A 1 18.82 4.31 24.57
CA LEU A 1 17.65 5.22 24.64
C LEU A 1 17.09 5.29 23.21
N ASP A 2 16.91 4.10 22.61
CA ASP A 2 17.02 3.90 21.16
C ASP A 2 15.76 3.21 20.65
N ASN A 3 14.60 3.80 20.93
CA ASN A 3 13.31 3.22 20.59
C ASN A 3 12.67 3.88 19.36
N ILE A 4 13.36 4.83 18.72
CA ILE A 4 12.90 5.53 17.53
C ILE A 4 13.87 5.20 16.40
N VAL A 5 13.37 4.53 15.36
CA VAL A 5 14.10 4.22 14.13
C VAL A 5 13.42 4.97 13.00
N VAL A 6 14.18 5.82 12.29
CA VAL A 6 13.72 6.42 11.04
C VAL A 6 13.87 5.37 9.95
N LEU A 7 12.75 4.99 9.33
CA LEU A 7 12.74 3.93 8.31
C LEU A 7 12.70 4.49 6.88
N ALA A 8 12.14 5.68 6.70
CA ALA A 8 12.04 6.33 5.40
C ALA A 8 12.12 7.85 5.54
N GLU A 9 12.77 8.49 4.57
CA GLU A 9 12.87 9.94 4.45
C GLU A 9 12.38 10.37 3.07
N HIS A 10 11.70 11.52 3.03
CA HIS A 10 11.21 12.13 1.80
C HIS A 10 12.06 13.36 1.48
N ASP A 11 12.65 13.36 0.29
CA ASP A 11 13.40 14.51 -0.21
C ASP A 11 12.59 15.27 -1.27
N PHE A 12 12.14 16.46 -0.86
CA PHE A 12 11.39 17.39 -1.72
C PHE A 12 12.30 18.18 -2.67
N LEU A 13 13.61 18.24 -2.41
CA LEU A 13 14.54 19.06 -3.20
C LEU A 13 15.06 18.30 -4.44
N GLU A 14 15.15 16.98 -4.37
CA GLU A 14 15.63 16.11 -5.47
C GLU A 14 14.51 15.49 -6.34
N GLY A 15 13.31 16.05 -6.29
CA GLY A 15 12.17 15.65 -7.14
C GLY A 15 11.32 14.53 -6.53
N ASP A 16 10.89 14.71 -5.28
CA ASP A 16 9.97 13.85 -4.53
C ASP A 16 10.46 12.40 -4.43
N ARG A 17 11.69 12.24 -3.93
CA ARG A 17 12.31 10.93 -3.75
C ARG A 17 12.02 10.38 -2.37
N ILE A 18 11.77 9.08 -2.30
CA ILE A 18 11.79 8.35 -1.02
C ILE A 18 13.05 7.51 -0.95
N TYR A 19 13.74 7.67 0.17
CA TYR A 19 14.85 6.83 0.56
C TYR A 19 14.47 5.98 1.78
N MET A 20 14.89 4.73 1.78
CA MET A 20 14.86 3.85 2.96
C MET A 20 16.27 3.44 3.29
N ASN A 21 16.80 3.86 4.44
CA ASN A 21 18.20 3.61 4.81
C ASN A 21 19.15 3.94 3.64
N ASP A 22 19.03 5.14 3.06
CA ASP A 22 19.78 5.64 1.89
C ASP A 22 19.54 4.92 0.54
N ILE A 23 18.63 3.93 0.49
CA ILE A 23 18.25 3.24 -0.74
C ILE A 23 17.11 4.02 -1.42
N LEU A 24 17.36 4.54 -2.62
CA LEU A 24 16.33 5.17 -3.45
C LEU A 24 15.28 4.13 -3.88
N ILE A 25 14.04 4.33 -3.45
CA ILE A 25 12.93 3.43 -3.81
C ILE A 25 11.91 4.08 -4.74
N SER A 26 11.97 5.40 -4.94
CA SER A 26 11.09 6.11 -5.86
C SER A 26 11.59 6.03 -7.31
N GLN A 27 10.74 5.64 -8.26
CA GLN A 27 11.03 5.82 -9.69
C GLN A 27 10.73 7.26 -10.10
N LYS A 28 11.58 7.81 -10.99
CA LYS A 28 11.56 9.21 -11.42
C LYS A 28 10.15 9.62 -11.92
N SER A 29 9.67 10.76 -11.43
CA SER A 29 8.31 11.31 -11.64
C SER A 29 7.21 10.51 -10.95
N GLY A 30 6.98 10.81 -9.66
CA GLY A 30 5.78 10.36 -8.99
C GLY A 30 5.73 10.76 -7.53
N VAL A 31 4.59 11.29 -7.08
CA VAL A 31 4.39 11.56 -5.66
C VAL A 31 4.09 10.23 -4.98
N PHE A 32 4.96 9.82 -4.08
CA PHE A 32 4.62 8.77 -3.12
C PHE A 32 3.80 9.39 -2.00
N SER A 33 2.69 8.76 -1.66
CA SER A 33 1.82 9.22 -0.58
C SER A 33 1.33 8.04 0.24
N GLN A 34 0.86 8.30 1.46
CA GLN A 34 0.34 7.28 2.38
C GLN A 34 1.28 6.09 2.55
N MET A 35 2.15 6.17 3.57
CA MET A 35 3.02 5.07 3.96
C MET A 35 2.41 4.33 5.15
N LEU A 36 2.31 3.01 5.04
CA LEU A 36 1.84 2.14 6.11
C LEU A 36 2.92 1.13 6.47
N PHE A 37 3.33 1.16 7.73
CA PHE A 37 4.19 0.14 8.29
C PHE A 37 3.35 -1.03 8.83
N HIS A 38 3.78 -2.25 8.57
CA HIS A 38 3.16 -3.44 9.12
C HIS A 38 4.22 -4.49 9.48
N ARG A 39 4.00 -5.18 10.60
CA ARG A 39 4.85 -6.30 11.04
C ARG A 39 4.02 -7.58 11.00
N ASN A 40 4.53 -8.57 10.28
CA ASN A 40 3.96 -9.90 10.16
C ASN A 40 5.02 -10.90 10.64
N GLY A 41 4.88 -11.40 11.86
CA GLY A 41 5.93 -12.18 12.54
C GLY A 41 7.26 -11.43 12.64
N SER A 42 8.32 -11.99 12.04
CA SER A 42 9.66 -11.38 11.96
C SER A 42 9.84 -10.46 10.74
N MET A 43 8.90 -10.48 9.79
CA MET A 43 9.00 -9.68 8.58
C MET A 43 8.41 -8.29 8.80
N LEU A 44 9.10 -7.28 8.27
CA LEU A 44 8.65 -5.89 8.23
C LEU A 44 8.18 -5.56 6.83
N TYR A 45 7.09 -4.83 6.71
CA TYR A 45 6.52 -4.37 5.45
C TYR A 45 6.31 -2.87 5.50
N LEU A 46 6.67 -2.20 4.40
CA LEU A 46 6.16 -0.85 4.14
C LEU A 46 5.32 -0.89 2.88
N PHE A 47 4.05 -0.53 3.03
CA PHE A 47 3.13 -0.31 1.92
C PHE A 47 3.05 1.17 1.61
N LEU A 48 2.90 1.48 0.34
CA LEU A 48 2.85 2.85 -0.15
C LEU A 48 1.91 2.96 -1.35
N SER A 49 1.28 4.13 -1.48
CA SER A 49 0.69 4.54 -2.77
C SER A 49 1.71 5.40 -3.51
N GLY A 50 1.94 5.12 -4.78
CA GLY A 50 2.91 5.88 -5.56
C GLY A 50 2.47 6.01 -7.01
N ASP A 51 2.80 7.14 -7.62
CA ASP A 51 2.57 7.29 -9.05
C ASP A 51 3.53 6.37 -9.79
N THR A 52 3.00 5.65 -10.76
CA THR A 52 3.75 4.80 -11.69
C THR A 52 3.28 5.09 -13.12
N MET A 53 3.91 4.42 -14.09
CA MET A 53 3.57 4.56 -15.50
C MET A 53 2.92 3.28 -16.02
N ASN A 54 1.79 3.41 -16.71
CA ASN A 54 1.19 2.34 -17.50
C ASN A 54 0.76 2.91 -18.86
N LEU A 55 1.23 2.29 -19.96
CA LEU A 55 0.99 2.77 -21.34
C LEU A 55 1.29 4.27 -21.54
N ASN A 56 2.39 4.76 -20.94
CA ASN A 56 2.80 6.17 -20.96
C ASN A 56 1.81 7.15 -20.32
N VAL A 57 0.91 6.66 -19.46
CA VAL A 57 0.00 7.48 -18.66
C VAL A 57 0.33 7.29 -17.19
N ASN A 58 0.34 8.40 -16.43
CA ASN A 58 0.49 8.36 -14.99
C ASN A 58 -0.73 7.69 -14.36
N VAL A 59 -0.45 6.63 -13.59
CA VAL A 59 -1.41 5.91 -12.76
C VAL A 59 -0.88 5.91 -11.33
N ARG A 60 -1.74 5.59 -10.35
CA ARG A 60 -1.27 5.44 -8.96
C ARG A 60 -1.51 4.04 -8.52
N ASP A 61 -0.48 3.38 -8.02
CA ASP A 61 -0.52 1.97 -7.63
C ASP A 61 -0.18 1.76 -6.16
N VAL A 62 -0.64 0.63 -5.64
CA VAL A 62 -0.16 0.10 -4.38
C VAL A 62 1.16 -0.60 -4.64
N LEU A 63 2.15 -0.24 -3.83
CA LEU A 63 3.50 -0.74 -3.88
C LEU A 63 3.89 -1.23 -2.48
N TYR A 64 4.88 -2.11 -2.40
CA TYR A 64 5.48 -2.46 -1.12
C TYR A 64 6.95 -2.84 -1.26
N ILE A 65 7.64 -2.74 -0.12
CA ILE A 65 8.88 -3.46 0.12
C ILE A 65 8.79 -4.17 1.46
N TYR A 66 9.69 -5.12 1.68
CA TYR A 66 9.76 -5.85 2.93
C TYR A 66 11.19 -6.13 3.36
N SER A 67 11.37 -6.41 4.64
CA SER A 67 12.62 -6.84 5.24
C SER A 67 12.41 -8.15 6.01
N THR A 68 13.38 -9.05 5.90
CA THR A 68 13.44 -10.33 6.61
C THR A 68 14.47 -10.33 7.75
N ASP A 69 15.20 -9.23 7.92
CA ASP A 69 16.34 -9.10 8.83
C ASP A 69 16.19 -7.88 9.77
N ASN A 70 14.96 -7.62 10.20
CA ASN A 70 14.60 -6.51 11.11
C ASN A 70 14.97 -5.12 10.58
N GLY A 71 14.93 -4.92 9.27
CA GLY A 71 15.15 -3.63 8.61
C GLY A 71 16.61 -3.33 8.27
N LEU A 72 17.52 -4.31 8.38
CA LEU A 72 18.92 -4.14 7.96
C LEU A 72 19.03 -4.08 6.43
N THR A 73 18.30 -4.93 5.73
CA THR A 73 18.15 -4.90 4.28
C THR A 73 16.69 -4.96 3.88
N TRP A 74 16.39 -4.45 2.69
CA TRP A 74 15.05 -4.37 2.15
C TRP A 74 14.98 -4.92 0.73
N SER A 75 13.82 -5.47 0.38
CA SER A 75 13.55 -5.93 -0.98
C SER A 75 13.55 -4.77 -1.99
N PRO A 76 13.76 -5.06 -3.28
CA PRO A 76 13.37 -4.13 -4.34
C PRO A 76 11.88 -3.75 -4.24
N LEU A 77 11.51 -2.63 -4.83
CA LEU A 77 10.13 -2.15 -4.92
C LEU A 77 9.25 -3.14 -5.71
N ILE A 78 8.17 -3.61 -5.09
CA ILE A 78 7.20 -4.54 -5.70
C ILE A 78 5.87 -3.83 -5.92
N LYS A 79 5.29 -4.03 -7.10
CA LYS A 79 4.00 -3.48 -7.50
C LYS A 79 2.87 -4.47 -7.22
N LEU A 80 1.86 -4.07 -6.45
CA LEU A 80 0.73 -4.92 -6.03
C LEU A 80 -0.52 -4.73 -6.88
N THR A 81 -0.72 -3.55 -7.47
CA THR A 81 -1.82 -3.27 -8.40
C THR A 81 -1.28 -3.00 -9.79
N ASN A 82 -2.08 -3.21 -10.82
CA ASN A 82 -1.68 -2.87 -12.19
C ASN A 82 -2.70 -1.92 -12.81
N ASN A 83 -2.79 -0.71 -12.25
CA ASN A 83 -3.75 0.27 -12.70
C ASN A 83 -3.44 0.80 -14.10
N TYR A 84 -4.48 1.16 -14.84
CA TYR A 84 -4.40 1.68 -16.21
C TYR A 84 -5.36 2.86 -16.40
N MET A 85 -5.12 3.73 -17.41
CA MET A 85 -6.07 4.78 -17.85
C MET A 85 -6.72 5.60 -16.72
N TYR A 86 -5.95 6.46 -16.05
CA TYR A 86 -6.44 7.35 -14.97
C TYR A 86 -6.99 6.65 -13.72
N GLN A 87 -6.83 5.32 -13.60
CA GLN A 87 -7.08 4.60 -12.35
C GLN A 87 -6.01 4.93 -11.32
N TRP A 88 -6.46 5.26 -10.11
CA TRP A 88 -5.61 5.65 -9.00
C TRP A 88 -6.07 4.94 -7.73
N VAL A 89 -5.13 4.61 -6.85
CA VAL A 89 -5.39 4.11 -5.51
C VAL A 89 -5.20 5.22 -4.48
N ASN A 90 -5.94 5.12 -3.39
CA ASN A 90 -5.80 5.96 -2.23
C ASN A 90 -6.43 5.30 -1.00
N ASP A 91 -6.25 5.94 0.14
CA ASP A 91 -6.86 5.57 1.41
C ASP A 91 -6.48 4.14 1.79
N LEU A 92 -5.17 3.87 1.81
CA LEU A 92 -4.65 2.56 2.18
C LEU A 92 -4.90 2.30 3.68
N ASN A 93 -5.18 1.05 4.01
CA ASN A 93 -5.17 0.55 5.38
C ASN A 93 -4.69 -0.91 5.44
N VAL A 94 -3.93 -1.28 6.46
CA VAL A 94 -3.37 -2.62 6.60
C VAL A 94 -3.66 -3.20 7.98
N CYS A 95 -4.03 -4.48 8.01
CA CYS A 95 -4.12 -5.27 9.24
C CYS A 95 -3.76 -6.73 8.96
N GLY A 96 -3.70 -7.55 10.01
CA GLY A 96 -3.29 -8.95 9.88
C GLY A 96 -2.26 -9.34 10.94
N ARG A 97 -2.08 -10.65 11.16
CA ARG A 97 -0.98 -11.20 11.96
C ARG A 97 -0.12 -12.15 11.16
N ASP A 98 -0.73 -13.23 10.67
CA ASP A 98 -0.08 -14.25 9.82
C ASP A 98 -0.42 -14.01 8.35
N THR A 99 -1.65 -13.61 8.07
CA THR A 99 -2.12 -13.16 6.75
C THR A 99 -2.32 -11.65 6.79
N ILE A 100 -1.76 -10.94 5.82
CA ILE A 100 -1.89 -9.49 5.67
C ILE A 100 -3.11 -9.18 4.81
N PHE A 101 -3.98 -8.30 5.30
CA PHE A 101 -5.09 -7.73 4.56
C PHE A 101 -4.79 -6.27 4.31
N LEU A 102 -4.69 -5.89 3.03
CA LEU A 102 -4.45 -4.53 2.60
C LEU A 102 -5.69 -4.01 1.88
N PHE A 103 -6.33 -3.02 2.48
CA PHE A 103 -7.51 -2.33 1.97
C PHE A 103 -7.09 -1.03 1.30
N TYR A 104 -7.81 -0.65 0.26
CA TYR A 104 -7.60 0.62 -0.42
C TYR A 104 -8.83 0.99 -1.23
N ARG A 105 -9.02 2.29 -1.41
CA ARG A 105 -9.98 2.82 -2.36
C ARG A 105 -9.35 2.88 -3.76
N HIS A 106 -10.15 2.52 -4.75
CA HIS A 106 -9.73 2.42 -6.15
C HIS A 106 -10.66 3.24 -7.04
N ARG A 107 -10.09 4.14 -7.84
CA ARG A 107 -10.81 4.93 -8.83
C ARG A 107 -11.13 4.10 -10.08
N TYR A 108 -12.29 4.38 -10.67
CA TYR A 108 -12.99 3.60 -11.69
C TYR A 108 -13.53 2.26 -11.18
N GLY A 109 -14.29 2.36 -10.09
CA GLY A 109 -15.08 1.27 -9.53
C GLY A 109 -16.11 0.68 -10.49
N THR A 110 -16.68 -0.45 -10.10
CA THR A 110 -17.57 -1.29 -10.93
C THR A 110 -18.95 -0.68 -11.20
N VAL A 111 -19.34 0.32 -10.40
CA VAL A 111 -20.62 1.05 -10.51
C VAL A 111 -20.42 2.54 -10.19
N SER A 112 -21.46 3.36 -10.30
CA SER A 112 -21.43 4.78 -9.91
C SER A 112 -21.70 4.96 -8.40
N PRO A 113 -21.02 5.89 -7.68
CA PRO A 113 -19.86 6.67 -8.12
C PRO A 113 -18.67 5.77 -8.40
N SER A 114 -17.81 6.16 -9.34
CA SER A 114 -16.74 5.33 -9.87
C SER A 114 -15.56 5.12 -8.91
N TYR A 115 -15.79 4.75 -7.64
CA TYR A 115 -14.76 4.18 -6.79
C TYR A 115 -15.27 2.92 -6.09
N ASP A 116 -14.37 1.95 -5.89
CA ASP A 116 -14.63 0.75 -5.09
C ASP A 116 -13.69 0.74 -3.89
N MET A 117 -14.17 0.19 -2.77
CA MET A 117 -13.28 -0.31 -1.72
C MET A 117 -12.81 -1.70 -2.15
N LYS A 118 -11.50 -1.88 -2.26
CA LYS A 118 -10.87 -3.14 -2.63
C LYS A 118 -9.96 -3.62 -1.51
N TYR A 119 -9.64 -4.90 -1.55
CA TYR A 119 -8.60 -5.48 -0.72
C TYR A 119 -7.78 -6.49 -1.50
N LEU A 120 -6.54 -6.68 -1.07
CA LEU A 120 -5.70 -7.81 -1.46
C LEU A 120 -5.19 -8.51 -0.20
N VAL A 121 -4.75 -9.75 -0.40
CA VAL A 121 -4.26 -10.61 0.68
C VAL A 121 -2.84 -11.03 0.36
N ILE A 122 -1.95 -10.96 1.35
CA ILE A 122 -0.64 -11.60 1.32
C ILE A 122 -0.67 -12.69 2.39
N ASP A 123 -0.59 -13.95 1.96
CA ASP A 123 -0.61 -15.06 2.91
C ASP A 123 0.73 -15.22 3.65
N SER A 124 0.78 -16.14 4.61
CA SER A 124 1.97 -16.39 5.42
C SER A 124 3.18 -16.92 4.63
N THR A 125 2.99 -17.31 3.36
CA THR A 125 4.05 -17.76 2.45
C THR A 125 4.53 -16.64 1.52
N GLY A 126 3.88 -15.48 1.57
CA GLY A 126 4.15 -14.35 0.68
C GLY A 126 3.39 -14.42 -0.65
N ILE A 127 2.46 -15.36 -0.83
CA ILE A 127 1.62 -15.40 -2.03
C ILE A 127 0.65 -14.23 -1.98
N ILE A 128 0.63 -13.46 -3.07
CA ILE A 128 -0.29 -12.35 -3.25
C ILE A 128 -1.54 -12.85 -3.97
N VAL A 129 -2.68 -12.76 -3.30
CA VAL A 129 -3.99 -13.02 -3.91
C VAL A 129 -4.45 -11.75 -4.63
N SER A 130 -4.93 -11.91 -5.87
CA SER A 130 -5.34 -10.78 -6.71
C SER A 130 -6.39 -9.89 -6.03
N PRO A 131 -6.37 -8.57 -6.27
CA PRO A 131 -7.29 -7.68 -5.58
C PRO A 131 -8.76 -7.94 -5.89
N THR A 132 -9.59 -7.89 -4.85
CA THR A 132 -11.03 -8.16 -4.89
C THR A 132 -11.82 -6.94 -4.43
N THR A 133 -12.99 -6.67 -5.04
CA THR A 133 -13.90 -5.61 -4.58
C THR A 133 -14.60 -6.04 -3.29
N LEU A 134 -14.44 -5.26 -2.23
CA LEU A 134 -15.13 -5.42 -0.95
C LEU A 134 -16.49 -4.68 -0.96
N ILE A 135 -16.47 -3.40 -1.35
CA ILE A 135 -17.66 -2.55 -1.40
C ILE A 135 -17.66 -1.77 -2.72
N PRO A 136 -18.64 -1.99 -3.62
CA PRO A 136 -18.72 -1.24 -4.86
C PRO A 136 -19.33 0.16 -4.63
N GLY A 137 -18.97 1.13 -5.46
CA GLY A 137 -19.70 2.41 -5.55
C GLY A 137 -19.57 3.34 -4.34
N VAL A 138 -18.36 3.55 -3.85
CA VAL A 138 -18.06 4.46 -2.73
C VAL A 138 -17.56 5.82 -3.22
N SER A 139 -17.91 6.91 -2.53
CA SER A 139 -17.47 8.27 -2.88
C SER A 139 -16.12 8.60 -2.24
N TYR A 140 -16.09 8.67 -0.91
CA TYR A 140 -14.91 8.96 -0.12
C TYR A 140 -14.98 8.14 1.16
N ARG A 141 -14.05 7.22 1.37
CA ARG A 141 -13.97 6.47 2.62
C ARG A 141 -12.52 6.39 3.06
N GLU A 142 -12.28 6.67 4.32
CA GLU A 142 -11.03 6.35 5.00
C GLU A 142 -11.22 4.96 5.63
N PRO A 143 -10.73 3.88 5.00
CA PRO A 143 -10.87 2.56 5.59
C PRO A 143 -9.99 2.50 6.84
N SER A 144 -10.55 1.95 7.91
CA SER A 144 -9.75 1.43 9.01
C SER A 144 -10.14 -0.02 9.22
N ALA A 145 -9.15 -0.88 9.40
CA ALA A 145 -9.37 -2.28 9.65
C ALA A 145 -8.46 -2.78 10.78
N VAL A 146 -8.98 -3.75 11.53
CA VAL A 146 -8.26 -4.44 12.58
C VAL A 146 -8.63 -5.92 12.56
N GLN A 147 -7.66 -6.78 12.80
CA GLN A 147 -7.93 -8.19 13.04
C GLN A 147 -8.17 -8.43 14.54
N ILE A 148 -9.34 -9.00 14.86
CA ILE A 148 -9.73 -9.44 16.21
C ILE A 148 -10.02 -10.94 16.09
N ASP A 149 -9.22 -11.75 16.78
CA ASP A 149 -9.23 -13.21 16.66
C ASP A 149 -9.13 -13.64 15.19
N ASP A 150 -10.04 -14.50 14.74
CA ASP A 150 -10.10 -15.01 13.36
C ASP A 150 -10.90 -14.10 12.41
N SER A 151 -11.29 -12.90 12.86
CA SER A 151 -12.11 -11.96 12.09
C SER A 151 -11.39 -10.65 11.80
N VAL A 152 -11.49 -10.20 10.55
CA VAL A 152 -11.14 -8.82 10.20
C VAL A 152 -12.39 -7.94 10.35
N LYS A 153 -12.26 -6.85 11.12
CA LYS A 153 -13.29 -5.83 11.31
C LYS A 153 -12.86 -4.57 10.60
N GLY A 154 -13.72 -4.02 9.75
CA GLY A 154 -13.47 -2.77 9.03
C GLY A 154 -14.52 -1.71 9.34
N GLU A 155 -14.08 -0.48 9.59
CA GLU A 155 -14.92 0.71 9.60
C GLU A 155 -14.65 1.50 8.32
N PHE A 156 -15.72 1.80 7.58
CA PHE A 156 -15.66 2.54 6.32
C PHE A 156 -16.62 3.72 6.42
N ARG A 157 -16.10 4.93 6.67
CA ARG A 157 -16.94 6.13 6.87
C ARG A 157 -17.52 6.65 5.55
N PRO A 158 -18.78 7.15 5.52
CA PRO A 158 -19.42 7.68 4.30
C PRO A 158 -18.77 8.92 3.70
#